data_AF-A0A9E3K186-F1
#
_entry.id   AF-A0A9E3K186-F1
#
_cell.length_a   1.000
_cell.length_b   1.000
_cell.length_c   1.000
_cell.angle_alpha   90.00
_cell.angle_beta   90.00
_cell.angle_gamma   90.00
#
_symmetry.space_group_name_H-M   'P 1'
#
loop_
_entity.id
_entity.type
_entity.pdbx_description
1 polymer ?
#
loop_
_entity_poly.entity_id
_entity_poly.type
_entity_poly.pdbx_seq_one_letter_code
_entity_poly.pdbx_strand_id
1 'polypeptide(L)'
;MSSPELLSDFGAVDPEADVDRSVSASAGVRRVVLWDLPLRVFHWSLVAAVSVAIVTGELGGAWMPWHGRAGLVIVGLLVFRVLWGVVGSATSRFAQFAPTPARLLAYLRGRWRGVGHDPLGALAVFALLGLLSLQAATGLFGNDDIAFTGPLNHLVDDATGARATGWHRWLANGLVALVALHLLAIAFHVIVKRHRLVRPMISGRHELEPGRDWPRPRGGGRFGLLSAVAVAATAVLALAGAGERPVSGASLPAKPALVAAPAGAASTPAW
;
A
#
# COMPACT_ATOMS: atom_id res chain seq x y z
N MET A 1 15.20 44.43 77.52
CA MET A 1 13.94 43.66 77.62
C MET A 1 12.80 44.65 77.45
N SER A 2 11.87 44.60 76.51
CA SER A 2 11.62 43.79 75.31
C SER A 2 10.53 44.56 74.55
N SER A 3 10.64 44.71 73.23
CA SER A 3 9.51 45.09 72.38
C SER A 3 8.60 43.87 72.15
N PRO A 4 7.32 44.10 71.81
CA PRO A 4 6.71 43.26 70.77
C PRO A 4 5.89 44.09 69.77
N GLU A 5 6.31 44.09 68.51
CA GLU A 5 5.41 44.20 67.37
C GLU A 5 5.09 42.78 66.89
N LEU A 6 3.80 42.44 66.80
CA LEU A 6 3.32 41.19 66.25
C LEU A 6 2.01 41.49 65.55
N LEU A 7 2.06 41.75 64.24
CA LEU A 7 0.89 41.70 63.36
C LEU A 7 1.33 41.49 61.90
N SER A 8 0.60 40.58 61.24
CA SER A 8 0.49 40.34 59.80
C SER A 8 1.68 39.79 59.03
N ASP A 9 1.75 38.47 58.92
CA ASP A 9 2.23 37.80 57.71
C ASP A 9 1.21 36.73 57.28
N PHE A 10 0.06 37.21 56.76
CA PHE A 10 -0.84 36.37 55.98
C PHE A 10 -0.35 36.43 54.54
N GLY A 11 0.38 35.38 54.14
CA GLY A 11 0.92 35.23 52.80
C GLY A 11 -0.16 35.45 51.73
N ALA A 12 0.06 36.46 50.90
CA ALA A 12 -0.70 36.67 49.68
C ALA A 12 -0.50 35.44 48.77
N VAL A 13 -1.56 34.67 48.60
CA VAL A 13 -1.63 33.65 47.55
C VAL A 13 -1.83 34.41 46.24
N ASP A 14 -0.75 34.60 45.47
CA ASP A 14 -0.83 35.22 44.14
C ASP A 14 -1.67 34.35 43.19
N PRO A 15 -2.87 34.79 42.77
CA PRO A 15 -3.73 34.01 41.89
C PRO A 15 -3.15 33.90 40.47
N GLU A 16 -2.33 34.87 40.03
CA GLU A 16 -1.67 34.85 38.72
C GLU A 16 -0.60 33.74 38.62
N ALA A 17 0.13 33.47 39.72
CA ALA A 17 1.10 32.39 39.76
C ALA A 17 0.46 30.99 39.70
N ASP A 18 -0.79 30.86 40.16
CA ASP A 18 -1.53 29.59 40.09
C ASP A 18 -2.17 29.37 38.71
N VAL A 19 -2.62 30.45 38.05
CA VAL A 19 -3.06 30.42 36.65
C VAL A 19 -1.90 30.01 35.74
N ASP A 20 -0.71 30.59 35.88
CA ASP A 20 0.46 30.23 35.07
C ASP A 20 0.93 28.78 35.29
N ARG A 21 0.78 28.24 36.50
CA ARG A 21 1.00 26.81 36.78
C ARG A 21 -0.07 25.92 36.14
N SER A 22 -1.33 26.33 36.15
CA SER A 22 -2.43 25.57 35.52
C SER A 22 -2.34 25.56 33.99
N VAL A 23 -1.88 26.65 33.37
CA VAL A 23 -1.63 26.75 31.92
C VAL A 23 -0.38 25.94 31.54
N SER A 24 0.69 26.02 32.32
CA SER A 24 1.93 25.26 32.09
C SER A 24 1.77 23.75 32.31
N ALA A 25 0.92 23.33 33.24
CA ALA A 25 0.63 21.91 33.50
C ALA A 25 -0.14 21.21 32.36
N SER A 26 -0.71 21.98 31.42
CA SER A 26 -1.41 21.43 30.24
C SER A 26 -0.50 21.16 29.03
N ALA A 27 0.80 21.52 29.10
CA ALA A 27 1.78 21.27 28.03
C ALA A 27 2.26 19.80 27.96
N GLY A 28 1.40 18.85 28.31
CA GLY A 28 1.66 17.42 28.18
C GLY A 28 1.77 17.02 26.70
N VAL A 29 2.62 16.02 26.43
CA VAL A 29 2.78 15.38 25.12
C VAL A 29 1.39 14.99 24.56
N ARG A 30 0.89 15.75 23.56
CA ARG A 30 -0.41 15.45 22.93
C ARG A 30 -0.22 14.29 21.95
N ARG A 31 -0.86 13.16 22.26
CA ARG A 31 -0.88 11.96 21.41
C ARG A 31 -1.96 12.12 20.34
N VAL A 32 -1.57 12.40 19.10
CA VAL A 32 -2.50 12.52 17.95
C VAL A 32 -2.48 11.27 17.10
N VAL A 33 -3.63 10.99 16.49
CA VAL A 33 -3.73 9.97 15.44
C VAL A 33 -3.12 10.54 14.17
N LEU A 34 -2.01 9.94 13.72
CA LEU A 34 -1.29 10.37 12.53
C LEU A 34 -1.82 9.64 11.28
N TRP A 35 -2.19 8.36 11.45
CA TRP A 35 -2.70 7.50 10.38
C TRP A 35 -4.03 6.88 10.79
N ASP A 36 -5.05 7.02 9.94
CA ASP A 36 -6.33 6.37 10.18
C ASP A 36 -6.20 4.82 10.15
N LEU A 37 -7.11 4.14 10.84
CA LEU A 37 -7.09 2.67 10.91
C LEU A 37 -7.23 2.01 9.52
N PRO A 38 -8.14 2.47 8.63
CA PRO A 38 -8.29 1.86 7.31
C PRO A 38 -7.01 1.87 6.47
N LEU A 39 -6.23 2.97 6.50
CA LEU A 39 -4.98 3.07 5.76
C LEU A 39 -3.92 2.10 6.29
N ARG A 40 -3.85 1.90 7.61
CA ARG A 40 -2.90 0.94 8.23
C ARG A 40 -3.26 -0.49 7.86
N VAL A 41 -4.55 -0.84 7.94
CA VAL A 41 -5.03 -2.17 7.51
C VAL A 41 -4.69 -2.38 6.04
N PHE A 42 -5.03 -1.42 5.17
CA PHE A 42 -4.65 -1.48 3.75
C PHE A 42 -3.14 -1.71 3.55
N HIS A 43 -2.29 -0.95 4.25
CA HIS A 43 -0.85 -1.05 4.07
C HIS A 43 -0.32 -2.44 4.42
N TRP A 44 -0.70 -2.98 5.58
CA TRP A 44 -0.24 -4.31 6.01
C TRP A 44 -0.85 -5.44 5.18
N SER A 45 -2.12 -5.32 4.77
CA SER A 45 -2.73 -6.23 3.81
C SER A 45 -2.01 -6.20 2.47
N LEU A 46 -1.57 -5.02 2.02
CA LEU A 46 -0.84 -4.87 0.76
C LEU A 46 0.55 -5.50 0.84
N VAL A 47 1.28 -5.26 1.93
CA VAL A 47 2.59 -5.89 2.17
C VAL A 47 2.44 -7.42 2.13
N ALA A 48 1.48 -7.98 2.85
CA ALA A 48 1.23 -9.43 2.85
C ALA A 48 0.88 -9.96 1.46
N ALA A 49 -0.04 -9.30 0.74
CA ALA A 49 -0.47 -9.74 -0.58
C ALA A 49 0.66 -9.67 -1.62
N VAL A 50 1.47 -8.61 -1.60
CA VAL A 50 2.65 -8.47 -2.47
C VAL A 50 3.70 -9.52 -2.14
N SER A 51 3.98 -9.80 -0.86
CA SER A 51 4.91 -10.87 -0.48
C SER A 51 4.45 -12.24 -0.97
N VAL A 52 3.15 -12.56 -0.81
CA VAL A 52 2.58 -13.81 -1.34
C VAL A 52 2.70 -13.86 -2.86
N ALA A 53 2.37 -12.77 -3.57
CA ALA A 53 2.47 -12.71 -5.03
C ALA A 53 3.89 -12.93 -5.53
N ILE A 54 4.90 -12.31 -4.90
CA ILE A 54 6.32 -12.50 -5.25
C ILE A 54 6.71 -13.97 -5.04
N VAL A 55 6.51 -14.50 -3.83
CA VAL A 55 6.94 -15.88 -3.50
C VAL A 55 6.27 -16.90 -4.43
N THR A 56 4.97 -16.79 -4.64
CA THR A 56 4.22 -17.73 -5.48
C THR A 56 4.55 -17.57 -6.97
N GLY A 57 4.88 -16.36 -7.43
CA GLY A 57 5.32 -16.11 -8.80
C GLY A 57 6.70 -16.71 -9.09
N GLU A 58 7.65 -16.58 -8.15
CA GLU A 58 9.00 -17.17 -8.28
C GLU A 58 8.98 -18.69 -8.21
N LEU A 59 8.11 -19.27 -7.37
CA LEU A 59 7.95 -20.73 -7.28
C LEU A 59 7.28 -21.33 -8.52
N GLY A 60 6.38 -20.59 -9.17
CA GLY A 60 5.68 -21.01 -10.38
C GLY A 60 4.85 -22.30 -10.21
N GLY A 61 4.49 -22.92 -11.34
CA GLY A 61 3.80 -24.21 -11.37
C GLY A 61 2.50 -24.24 -10.55
N ALA A 62 2.40 -25.17 -9.60
CA ALA A 62 1.23 -25.33 -8.72
C ALA A 62 0.94 -24.11 -7.84
N TRP A 63 1.86 -23.15 -7.72
CA TRP A 63 1.68 -21.92 -6.96
C TRP A 63 1.07 -20.77 -7.80
N MET A 64 1.00 -20.88 -9.13
CA MET A 64 0.42 -19.83 -9.98
C MET A 64 -1.05 -19.48 -9.69
N PRO A 65 -1.93 -20.42 -9.30
CA PRO A 65 -3.27 -20.05 -8.85
C PRO A 65 -3.26 -19.14 -7.61
N TRP A 66 -2.30 -19.32 -6.71
CA TRP A 66 -2.12 -18.45 -5.54
C TRP A 66 -1.56 -17.08 -5.91
N HIS A 67 -0.64 -17.02 -6.89
CA HIS A 67 -0.17 -15.77 -7.46
C HIS A 67 -1.33 -14.96 -8.05
N GLY A 68 -2.19 -15.59 -8.85
CA GLY A 68 -3.40 -14.97 -9.40
C GLY A 68 -4.36 -14.43 -8.33
N ARG A 69 -4.64 -15.23 -7.30
CA ARG A 69 -5.49 -14.80 -6.16
C ARG A 69 -4.88 -13.63 -5.40
N ALA A 70 -3.56 -13.65 -5.15
CA ALA A 70 -2.86 -12.53 -4.52
C ALA A 70 -2.92 -11.28 -5.39
N GLY A 71 -2.78 -11.42 -6.72
CA GLY A 71 -2.97 -10.34 -7.69
C GLY A 71 -4.37 -9.71 -7.62
N LEU A 72 -5.43 -10.53 -7.52
CA LEU A 72 -6.80 -10.02 -7.34
C LEU A 72 -6.97 -9.26 -6.02
N VAL A 73 -6.40 -9.75 -4.92
CA VAL A 73 -6.40 -9.04 -3.63
C VAL A 73 -5.68 -7.69 -3.76
N ILE A 74 -4.53 -7.64 -4.44
CA ILE A 74 -3.79 -6.41 -4.72
C ILE A 74 -4.65 -5.41 -5.51
N VAL A 75 -5.35 -5.86 -6.56
CA VAL A 75 -6.27 -5.01 -7.34
C VAL A 75 -7.36 -4.41 -6.44
N GLY A 76 -8.01 -5.23 -5.60
CA GLY A 76 -9.02 -4.75 -4.66
C GLY A 76 -8.45 -3.71 -3.68
N LEU A 77 -7.27 -3.96 -3.12
CA LEU A 77 -6.58 -3.03 -2.24
C LEU A 77 -6.22 -1.73 -2.95
N LEU A 78 -5.77 -1.77 -4.20
CA LEU A 78 -5.47 -0.58 -5.00
C LEU A 78 -6.74 0.26 -5.26
N VAL A 79 -7.84 -0.38 -5.66
CA VAL A 79 -9.14 0.29 -5.84
C VAL A 79 -9.57 0.97 -4.53
N PHE A 80 -9.52 0.22 -3.42
CA PHE A 80 -9.81 0.78 -2.09
C PHE A 80 -8.94 2.00 -1.80
N ARG A 81 -7.63 1.91 -2.06
CA ARG A 81 -6.68 2.99 -1.74
C ARG A 81 -6.90 4.23 -2.58
N VAL A 82 -7.24 4.08 -3.86
CA VAL A 82 -7.55 5.20 -4.74
C VAL A 82 -8.81 5.92 -4.24
N LEU A 83 -9.88 5.17 -3.95
CA LEU A 83 -11.13 5.73 -3.42
C LEU A 83 -10.90 6.40 -2.07
N TRP A 84 -10.27 5.71 -1.12
CA TRP A 84 -9.95 6.23 0.20
C TRP A 84 -9.01 7.44 0.14
N GLY A 85 -8.13 7.50 -0.86
CA GLY A 85 -7.27 8.65 -1.14
C GLY A 85 -7.99 9.89 -1.68
N VAL A 86 -9.27 9.76 -2.05
CA VAL A 86 -10.12 10.88 -2.46
C VAL A 86 -11.11 11.24 -1.35
N VAL A 87 -11.85 10.26 -0.83
CA VAL A 87 -12.97 10.50 0.11
C VAL A 87 -12.61 10.31 1.58
N GLY A 88 -11.46 9.69 1.88
CA GLY A 88 -11.03 9.30 3.23
C GLY A 88 -10.69 10.48 4.16
N SER A 89 -10.02 10.16 5.27
CA SER A 89 -9.61 11.17 6.25
C SER A 89 -8.61 12.18 5.66
N ALA A 90 -8.53 13.37 6.25
CA ALA A 90 -7.62 14.42 5.78
C ALA A 90 -6.17 13.91 5.61
N THR A 91 -5.67 13.07 6.51
CA THR A 91 -4.32 12.50 6.44
C THR A 91 -4.12 11.49 5.31
N SER A 92 -5.19 10.90 4.79
CA SER A 92 -5.16 9.85 3.77
C SER A 92 -5.34 10.37 2.35
N ARG A 93 -5.82 11.61 2.20
CA ARG A 93 -6.14 12.23 0.91
C ARG A 93 -4.89 12.62 0.13
N PHE A 94 -4.80 12.21 -1.14
CA PHE A 94 -3.66 12.51 -2.00
C PHE A 94 -3.40 14.02 -2.14
N ALA A 95 -4.46 14.83 -2.23
CA ALA A 95 -4.36 16.28 -2.37
C ALA A 95 -3.61 16.96 -1.20
N GLN A 96 -3.59 16.37 -0.01
CA GLN A 96 -2.95 16.96 1.16
C GLN A 96 -1.42 16.83 1.13
N PHE A 97 -0.92 15.71 0.60
CA PHE A 97 0.50 15.40 0.59
C PHE A 97 1.11 15.29 -0.82
N ALA A 98 0.36 15.60 -1.87
CA ALA A 98 0.86 15.57 -3.25
C ALA A 98 2.19 16.36 -3.38
N PRO A 99 3.22 15.76 -3.99
CA PRO A 99 4.51 16.40 -4.15
C PRO A 99 4.42 17.50 -5.22
N THR A 100 4.30 18.75 -4.80
CA THR A 100 4.42 19.90 -5.70
C THR A 100 5.90 20.25 -5.92
N PRO A 101 6.32 20.74 -7.11
CA PRO A 101 7.71 21.14 -7.36
C PRO A 101 8.27 22.11 -6.33
N ALA A 102 7.46 23.08 -5.88
CA ALA A 102 7.84 24.03 -4.83
C ALA A 102 8.16 23.36 -3.48
N ARG A 103 7.36 22.37 -3.06
CA ARG A 103 7.61 21.58 -1.83
C ARG A 103 8.86 20.72 -1.94
N LEU A 104 9.10 20.11 -3.10
CA LEU A 104 10.30 19.31 -3.35
C LEU A 104 11.55 20.19 -3.30
N LEU A 105 11.52 21.35 -3.95
CA LEU A 105 12.63 22.30 -3.95
C LEU A 105 12.88 22.90 -2.55
N ALA A 106 11.83 23.18 -1.78
CA ALA A 106 11.95 23.61 -0.39
C ALA A 106 12.60 22.53 0.50
N TYR A 107 12.27 21.26 0.27
CA TYR A 107 12.89 20.12 0.97
C TYR A 107 14.36 19.97 0.60
N LEU A 108 14.71 20.01 -0.69
CA LEU A 108 16.11 19.93 -1.15
C LEU A 108 16.97 21.09 -0.61
N ARG A 109 16.36 22.25 -0.36
CA ARG A 109 17.02 23.43 0.26
C ARG A 109 17.05 23.39 1.79
N GLY A 110 16.60 22.31 2.43
CA GLY A 110 16.57 22.16 3.89
C GLY A 110 15.54 23.05 4.61
N ARG A 111 14.57 23.62 3.90
CA ARG A 111 13.57 24.57 4.43
C ARG A 111 12.23 23.91 4.79
N TRP A 112 12.12 22.59 4.68
CA TRP A 112 10.87 21.88 4.93
C TRP A 112 10.66 21.64 6.42
N ARG A 113 9.50 22.05 6.94
CA ARG A 113 9.10 21.96 8.36
C ARG A 113 7.77 21.24 8.58
N GLY A 114 7.30 20.47 7.59
CA GLY A 114 6.00 19.78 7.67
C GLY A 114 5.96 18.64 8.69
N VAL A 115 4.77 18.15 8.98
CA VAL A 115 4.52 16.92 9.75
C VAL A 115 3.69 15.99 8.87
N GLY A 116 4.03 14.70 8.83
CA GLY A 116 3.41 13.73 7.91
C GLY A 116 4.39 13.27 6.83
N HIS A 117 3.94 13.14 5.58
CA HIS A 117 4.82 12.75 4.49
C HIS A 117 5.78 13.88 4.12
N ASP A 118 7.09 13.63 4.26
CA ASP A 118 8.12 14.43 3.60
C ASP A 118 7.91 14.37 2.08
N PRO A 119 8.29 15.39 1.29
CA PRO A 119 8.08 15.40 -0.16
C PRO A 119 8.70 14.21 -0.89
N LEU A 120 9.83 13.68 -0.40
CA LEU A 120 10.42 12.43 -0.89
C LEU A 120 9.57 11.20 -0.53
N GLY A 121 9.02 11.15 0.68
CA GLY A 121 8.10 10.10 1.10
C GLY A 121 6.80 10.10 0.29
N ALA A 122 6.27 11.29 -0.02
CA ALA A 122 5.12 11.44 -0.91
C ALA A 122 5.42 10.91 -2.31
N LEU A 123 6.59 11.25 -2.90
CA LEU A 123 7.01 10.72 -4.20
C LEU A 123 7.09 9.19 -4.19
N ALA A 124 7.64 8.59 -3.13
CA ALA A 124 7.70 7.14 -2.99
C ALA A 124 6.31 6.49 -2.97
N VAL A 125 5.31 7.10 -2.32
CA VAL A 125 3.92 6.61 -2.33
C VAL A 125 3.35 6.59 -3.75
N PHE A 126 3.50 7.68 -4.51
CA PHE A 126 2.99 7.74 -5.90
C PHE A 126 3.75 6.78 -6.82
N ALA A 127 5.07 6.66 -6.67
CA ALA A 127 5.88 5.74 -7.45
C ALA A 127 5.50 4.27 -7.19
N LEU A 128 5.37 3.87 -5.91
CA LEU A 128 4.97 2.51 -5.54
C LEU A 128 3.53 2.21 -5.99
N LEU A 129 2.57 3.11 -5.78
CA LEU A 129 1.19 2.90 -6.23
C LEU A 129 1.09 2.84 -7.75
N GLY A 130 1.79 3.71 -8.47
CA GLY A 130 1.79 3.73 -9.93
C GLY A 130 2.39 2.45 -10.51
N LEU A 131 3.59 2.08 -10.04
CA LEU A 131 4.28 0.89 -10.52
C LEU A 131 3.51 -0.39 -10.19
N LEU A 132 2.96 -0.49 -8.97
CA LEU A 132 2.13 -1.62 -8.57
C LEU A 132 0.81 -1.68 -9.37
N SER A 133 0.24 -0.54 -9.75
CA SER A 133 -0.94 -0.50 -10.62
C SER A 133 -0.63 -1.01 -12.03
N LEU A 134 0.53 -0.64 -12.59
CA LEU A 134 1.01 -1.16 -13.87
C LEU A 134 1.30 -2.68 -13.78
N GLN A 135 1.90 -3.13 -12.68
CA GLN A 135 2.12 -4.56 -12.39
C GLN A 135 0.80 -5.32 -12.39
N ALA A 136 -0.19 -4.82 -11.66
CA ALA A 136 -1.51 -5.45 -11.57
C ALA A 136 -2.24 -5.44 -12.92
N ALA A 137 -2.20 -4.33 -13.66
CA ALA A 137 -2.82 -4.21 -14.97
C ALA A 137 -2.22 -5.22 -15.97
N THR A 138 -0.90 -5.28 -16.07
CA THR A 138 -0.21 -6.25 -16.94
C THR A 138 -0.50 -7.69 -16.54
N GLY A 139 -0.65 -7.99 -15.24
CA GLY A 139 -1.06 -9.32 -14.77
C GLY A 139 -2.51 -9.68 -15.12
N LEU A 140 -3.44 -8.71 -15.14
CA LEU A 140 -4.84 -8.96 -15.51
C LEU A 140 -5.01 -9.35 -16.98
N PHE A 141 -4.15 -8.83 -17.86
CA PHE A 141 -4.16 -9.14 -19.30
C PHE A 141 -3.15 -10.21 -19.71
N GLY A 142 -2.22 -10.58 -18.83
CA GLY A 142 -1.15 -11.52 -19.12
C GLY A 142 -1.66 -12.93 -19.44
N ASN A 143 -1.02 -13.59 -20.39
CA ASN A 143 -1.18 -15.01 -20.66
C ASN A 143 0.20 -15.59 -21.00
N ASP A 144 0.53 -16.75 -20.43
CA ASP A 144 1.77 -17.49 -20.71
C ASP A 144 1.53 -18.85 -21.38
N ASP A 145 0.29 -19.11 -21.81
CA ASP A 145 -0.22 -20.31 -22.48
C ASP A 145 -0.07 -21.63 -21.72
N ILE A 146 0.51 -21.61 -20.51
CA ILE A 146 0.95 -22.82 -19.81
C ILE A 146 0.45 -22.83 -18.36
N ALA A 147 0.77 -21.81 -17.59
CA ALA A 147 0.62 -21.80 -16.13
C ALA A 147 -0.35 -20.74 -15.63
N PHE A 148 -0.60 -19.68 -16.41
CA PHE A 148 -1.41 -18.57 -15.99
C PHE A 148 -2.08 -17.81 -17.14
N THR A 149 -3.38 -17.57 -16.96
CA THR A 149 -4.17 -16.69 -17.82
C THR A 149 -4.87 -15.67 -16.95
N GLY A 150 -4.65 -14.39 -17.24
CA GLY A 150 -5.23 -13.26 -16.54
C GLY A 150 -6.74 -13.15 -16.80
N PRO A 151 -7.54 -12.69 -15.82
CA PRO A 151 -9.00 -12.64 -15.97
C PRO A 151 -9.53 -11.77 -17.12
N LEU A 152 -8.76 -10.77 -17.55
CA LEU A 152 -9.11 -9.86 -18.63
C LEU A 152 -8.42 -10.21 -19.95
N ASN A 153 -7.68 -11.32 -20.02
CA ASN A 153 -6.97 -11.72 -21.23
C ASN A 153 -7.92 -11.96 -22.42
N HIS A 154 -9.15 -12.42 -22.17
CA HIS A 154 -10.19 -12.61 -23.19
C HIS A 154 -10.60 -11.33 -23.95
N LEU A 155 -10.19 -10.14 -23.47
CA LEU A 155 -10.45 -8.86 -24.11
C LEU A 155 -9.35 -8.44 -25.09
N VAL A 156 -8.24 -9.18 -25.17
CA VAL A 156 -7.07 -8.86 -26.00
C VAL A 156 -6.68 -10.06 -26.84
N ASP A 157 -5.88 -9.82 -27.88
CA ASP A 157 -5.28 -10.87 -28.71
C ASP A 157 -4.07 -11.52 -28.00
N ASP A 158 -3.72 -12.74 -28.43
CA ASP A 158 -2.64 -13.53 -27.83
C ASP A 158 -1.30 -12.78 -27.82
N ALA A 159 -1.01 -12.00 -28.87
CA ALA A 159 0.21 -11.20 -28.96
C ALA A 159 0.27 -10.12 -27.87
N THR A 160 -0.86 -9.46 -27.58
CA THR A 160 -0.94 -8.48 -26.48
C THR A 160 -0.88 -9.16 -25.13
N GLY A 161 -1.51 -10.32 -24.95
CA GLY A 161 -1.41 -11.12 -23.73
C GLY A 161 0.02 -11.53 -23.40
N ALA A 162 0.76 -12.05 -24.38
CA ALA A 162 2.16 -12.42 -24.23
C ALA A 162 3.06 -11.21 -23.92
N ARG A 163 2.81 -10.06 -24.57
CA ARG A 163 3.51 -8.80 -24.24
C ARG A 163 3.23 -8.33 -22.83
N ALA A 164 1.98 -8.43 -22.37
CA ALA A 164 1.61 -8.09 -21.01
C ALA A 164 2.36 -8.96 -19.98
N THR A 165 2.50 -10.27 -20.22
CA THR A 165 3.33 -11.18 -19.40
C THR A 165 4.81 -10.77 -19.41
N GLY A 166 5.36 -10.35 -20.55
CA GLY A 166 6.71 -9.82 -20.65
C GLY A 166 6.93 -8.58 -19.78
N TRP A 167 6.03 -7.59 -19.93
CA TRP A 167 6.04 -6.38 -19.11
C TRP A 167 5.83 -6.67 -17.63
N HIS A 168 4.95 -7.62 -17.28
CA HIS A 168 4.71 -8.02 -15.89
C HIS A 168 6.00 -8.50 -15.21
N ARG A 169 6.80 -9.33 -15.89
CA ARG A 169 8.10 -9.80 -15.37
C ARG A 169 9.12 -8.66 -15.23
N TRP A 170 9.18 -7.77 -16.22
CA TRP A 170 10.11 -6.65 -16.18
C TRP A 170 9.76 -5.61 -15.10
N LEU A 171 8.47 -5.27 -14.97
CA LEU A 171 7.94 -4.37 -13.96
C LEU A 171 8.11 -4.96 -12.54
N ALA A 172 8.03 -6.29 -12.38
CA ALA A 172 8.25 -6.95 -11.10
C ALA A 172 9.65 -6.64 -10.54
N ASN A 173 10.68 -6.69 -11.39
CA ASN A 173 12.05 -6.36 -11.00
C ASN A 173 12.17 -4.90 -10.52
N GLY A 174 11.53 -3.98 -11.25
CA GLY A 174 11.46 -2.57 -10.85
C GLY A 174 10.72 -2.37 -9.53
N LEU A 175 9.64 -3.12 -9.31
CA LEU A 175 8.85 -3.06 -8.10
C LEU A 175 9.64 -3.56 -6.90
N VAL A 176 10.34 -4.70 -7.03
CA VAL A 176 11.23 -5.24 -5.98
C VAL A 176 12.33 -4.25 -5.64
N ALA A 177 12.97 -3.64 -6.65
CA ALA A 177 14.00 -2.63 -6.44
C ALA A 177 13.46 -1.41 -5.68
N LEU A 178 12.27 -0.93 -6.04
CA LEU A 178 11.64 0.21 -5.38
C LEU A 178 11.19 -0.12 -3.94
N VAL A 179 10.70 -1.33 -3.69
CA VAL A 179 10.39 -1.82 -2.34
C VAL A 179 11.66 -1.91 -1.49
N ALA A 180 12.75 -2.44 -2.04
CA ALA A 180 14.03 -2.49 -1.35
C ALA A 180 14.53 -1.07 -0.99
N LEU A 181 14.48 -0.13 -1.94
CA LEU A 181 14.82 1.27 -1.70
C LEU A 181 13.94 1.90 -0.61
N HIS A 182 12.63 1.61 -0.63
CA HIS A 182 11.69 2.09 0.38
C HIS A 182 12.05 1.56 1.78
N LEU A 183 12.36 0.27 1.92
CA LEU A 183 12.78 -0.33 3.19
C LEU A 183 14.12 0.24 3.67
N LEU A 184 15.07 0.48 2.77
CA LEU A 184 16.34 1.14 3.08
C LEU A 184 16.13 2.58 3.59
N ALA A 185 15.22 3.33 2.97
CA ALA A 185 14.88 4.68 3.42
C ALA A 185 14.25 4.67 4.83
N ILE A 186 13.41 3.68 5.15
CA ILE A 186 12.87 3.49 6.50
C ILE A 186 14.00 3.16 7.48
N ALA A 187 14.87 2.21 7.14
CA ALA A 187 16.00 1.82 7.98
C ALA A 187 16.92 3.02 8.27
N PHE A 188 17.23 3.84 7.25
CA PHE A 188 17.99 5.07 7.41
C PHE A 188 17.33 6.04 8.40
N HIS A 189 16.01 6.28 8.30
CA HIS A 189 15.32 7.17 9.22
C HIS A 189 15.24 6.61 10.65
N VAL A 190 15.13 5.29 10.81
CA VAL A 190 15.08 4.63 12.12
C VAL A 190 16.46 4.60 12.78
N ILE A 191 17.53 4.32 12.03
CA ILE A 191 18.88 4.14 12.56
C ILE A 191 19.63 5.46 12.67
N VAL A 192 19.67 6.25 11.59
CA VAL A 192 20.46 7.48 11.50
C VAL A 192 19.71 8.65 12.08
N LYS A 193 18.45 8.86 11.66
CA LYS A 193 17.63 9.98 12.13
C LYS A 193 16.90 9.69 13.45
N ARG A 194 16.96 8.44 13.96
CA ARG A 194 16.31 7.99 15.20
C ARG A 194 14.80 8.30 15.25
N HIS A 195 14.16 8.46 14.10
CA HIS A 195 12.71 8.67 14.01
C HIS A 195 11.97 7.34 14.09
N ARG A 196 10.99 7.23 14.98
CA ARG A 196 10.14 6.05 15.11
C ARG A 196 9.05 6.07 14.03
N LEU A 197 9.38 5.71 12.79
CA LEU A 197 8.42 5.70 11.67
C LEU A 197 7.50 4.46 11.65
N VAL A 198 7.99 3.31 12.12
CA VAL A 198 7.23 2.05 12.11
C VAL A 198 6.14 2.03 13.19
N ARG A 199 6.43 2.57 14.37
CA ARG A 199 5.49 2.57 15.52
C ARG A 199 4.18 3.31 15.23
N PRO A 200 4.16 4.46 14.53
CA PRO A 200 2.93 5.09 14.05
C PRO A 200 2.14 4.24 13.04
N MET A 201 2.80 3.39 12.23
CA MET A 201 2.09 2.49 11.31
C MET A 201 1.40 1.30 11.98
N ILE A 202 1.82 0.94 13.19
CA ILE A 202 1.15 -0.08 14.00
C ILE A 202 0.11 0.58 14.92
N SER A 203 0.55 1.55 15.72
CA SER A 203 -0.28 2.15 16.76
C SER A 203 -1.23 3.25 16.24
N GLY A 204 -0.97 3.80 15.05
CA GLY A 204 -1.69 4.94 14.50
C GLY A 204 -1.40 6.27 15.19
N ARG A 205 -0.58 6.28 16.24
CA ARG A 205 -0.41 7.42 17.14
C ARG A 205 1.00 7.98 17.03
N HIS A 206 1.11 9.30 16.98
CA HIS A 206 2.37 10.03 17.09
C HIS A 206 2.31 10.97 18.30
N GLU A 207 3.43 11.10 19.00
CA GLU A 207 3.60 12.04 20.10
C GLU A 207 4.04 13.37 19.50
N LEU A 208 3.22 14.42 19.62
CA LEU A 208 3.62 15.75 19.17
C LEU A 208 4.51 16.39 20.23
N GLU A 209 5.54 17.09 19.76
CA GLU A 209 6.25 18.07 20.59
C GLU A 209 5.26 19.14 21.09
N PRO A 210 5.41 19.59 22.35
CA PRO A 210 4.59 20.67 22.90
C PRO A 210 4.58 21.90 21.97
N GLY A 211 3.40 22.46 21.70
CA GLY A 211 3.25 23.67 20.88
C GLY A 211 3.04 23.47 19.37
N ARG A 212 3.09 22.23 18.84
CA ARG A 212 2.66 21.96 17.45
C ARG A 212 1.17 21.65 17.38
N ASP A 213 0.43 22.43 16.59
CA ASP A 213 -0.94 22.13 16.23
C ASP A 213 -1.00 21.10 15.10
N TRP A 214 -1.74 20.01 15.33
CA TRP A 214 -2.02 18.99 14.33
C TRP A 214 -3.53 18.88 14.13
N PRO A 215 -4.04 19.04 12.90
CA PRO A 215 -5.45 18.84 12.63
C PRO A 215 -5.85 17.42 13.06
N ARG A 216 -6.93 17.29 13.86
CA ARG A 216 -7.53 15.97 14.09
C ARG A 216 -7.87 15.35 12.72
N PRO A 217 -7.60 14.06 12.48
CA PRO A 217 -8.06 13.40 11.25
C PRO A 217 -9.59 13.49 11.20
N ARG A 218 -10.10 14.47 10.46
CA ARG A 218 -11.52 14.64 10.16
C ARG A 218 -11.74 14.12 8.74
N GLY A 219 -12.85 13.43 8.53
CA GLY A 219 -13.25 12.90 7.21
C GLY A 219 -13.10 11.39 7.06
N GLY A 220 -13.71 10.83 6.00
CA GLY A 220 -13.77 9.40 5.73
C GLY A 220 -14.89 8.65 6.47
N GLY A 221 -15.97 9.33 6.88
CA GLY A 221 -17.05 8.75 7.69
C GLY A 221 -17.50 7.35 7.22
N ARG A 222 -18.07 6.55 8.12
CA ARG A 222 -18.40 5.12 7.91
C ARG A 222 -18.98 4.77 6.54
N PHE A 223 -19.80 5.64 5.96
CA PHE A 223 -20.37 5.44 4.63
C PHE A 223 -19.34 5.47 3.50
N GLY A 224 -18.35 6.35 3.55
CA GLY A 224 -17.25 6.40 2.58
C GLY A 224 -16.30 5.21 2.71
N LEU A 225 -16.14 4.66 3.93
CA LEU A 225 -15.39 3.43 4.14
C LEU A 225 -16.15 2.23 3.54
N LEU A 226 -17.44 2.10 3.88
CA LEU A 226 -18.28 1.02 3.39
C LEU A 226 -18.41 1.04 1.87
N SER A 227 -18.57 2.22 1.26
CA SER A 227 -18.64 2.33 -0.21
C SER A 227 -17.30 1.94 -0.86
N ALA A 228 -16.17 2.40 -0.32
CA ALA A 228 -14.85 2.05 -0.86
C ALA A 228 -14.59 0.54 -0.77
N VAL A 229 -14.94 -0.09 0.36
CA VAL A 229 -14.82 -1.54 0.54
C VAL A 229 -15.77 -2.29 -0.39
N ALA A 230 -17.02 -1.85 -0.53
CA ALA A 230 -18.00 -2.47 -1.41
C ALA A 230 -17.56 -2.41 -2.88
N VAL A 231 -17.04 -1.26 -3.34
CA VAL A 231 -16.53 -1.12 -4.71
C VAL A 231 -15.30 -1.98 -4.93
N ALA A 232 -14.36 -2.02 -3.98
CA ALA A 232 -13.19 -2.88 -4.06
C ALA A 232 -13.57 -4.37 -4.12
N ALA A 233 -14.48 -4.82 -3.26
CA ALA A 233 -14.98 -6.19 -3.24
C ALA A 233 -15.71 -6.54 -4.55
N THR A 234 -16.54 -5.62 -5.06
CA THR A 234 -17.25 -5.80 -6.33
C THR A 234 -16.27 -5.94 -7.50
N ALA A 235 -15.22 -5.12 -7.54
CA ALA A 235 -14.18 -5.21 -8.58
C ALA A 235 -13.46 -6.57 -8.51
N VAL A 236 -13.11 -7.05 -7.32
CA VAL A 236 -12.47 -8.36 -7.14
C VAL A 236 -13.40 -9.50 -7.57
N LEU A 237 -14.67 -9.48 -7.15
CA LEU A 237 -15.64 -10.51 -7.52
C LEU A 237 -15.93 -10.52 -9.03
N ALA A 238 -16.03 -9.35 -9.66
CA ALA A 238 -16.22 -9.24 -11.10
C ALA A 238 -15.02 -9.81 -11.87
N LEU A 239 -13.80 -9.52 -11.43
CA LEU A 239 -12.59 -10.06 -12.04
C LEU A 239 -12.43 -11.56 -11.80
N ALA A 240 -12.72 -12.05 -10.59
CA ALA A 240 -12.70 -13.48 -10.29
C ALA A 240 -13.68 -14.24 -11.19
N GLY A 241 -14.92 -13.75 -11.32
CA GLY A 241 -15.93 -14.36 -12.19
C GLY A 241 -15.62 -14.24 -13.69
N ALA A 242 -14.85 -13.23 -14.11
CA ALA A 242 -14.39 -13.12 -15.49
C ALA A 242 -13.35 -14.21 -15.84
N GLY A 243 -12.51 -14.60 -14.89
CA GLY A 243 -11.50 -15.66 -15.06
C GLY A 243 -12.07 -17.07 -15.11
N GLU A 244 -13.29 -17.30 -14.61
CA GLU A 244 -13.96 -18.61 -14.61
C GLU A 244 -14.79 -18.88 -15.87
N ARG A 245 -14.93 -17.90 -16.78
CA ARG A 245 -15.71 -18.09 -18.01
C ARG A 245 -15.01 -19.12 -18.90
N PRO A 246 -15.65 -20.26 -19.23
CA PRO A 246 -15.09 -21.22 -20.16
C PRO A 246 -14.86 -20.52 -21.49
N VAL A 247 -13.71 -20.76 -22.11
CA VAL A 247 -13.39 -20.29 -23.47
C VAL A 247 -14.42 -20.87 -24.44
N SER A 248 -15.51 -20.15 -24.66
CA SER A 248 -16.52 -20.49 -25.66
C SER A 248 -15.92 -20.17 -27.03
N GLY A 249 -15.12 -21.10 -27.54
CA GLY A 249 -14.38 -20.91 -28.80
C GLY A 249 -13.30 -21.93 -29.11
N ALA A 250 -12.84 -22.73 -28.14
CA ALA A 250 -11.99 -23.87 -28.45
C ALA A 250 -12.86 -25.03 -28.96
N SER A 251 -13.25 -24.98 -30.23
CA SER A 251 -13.48 -26.21 -30.98
C SER A 251 -12.19 -27.01 -30.87
N LEU A 252 -12.16 -27.99 -29.96
CA LEU A 252 -11.12 -29.02 -29.94
C LEU A 252 -11.03 -29.54 -31.38
N PRO A 253 -9.90 -29.43 -32.11
CA PRO A 253 -9.74 -30.24 -33.28
C PRO A 253 -9.92 -31.68 -32.81
N ALA A 254 -10.91 -32.37 -33.38
CA ALA A 254 -11.11 -33.78 -33.12
C ALA A 254 -9.74 -34.45 -33.23
N LYS A 255 -9.32 -35.12 -32.15
CA LYS A 255 -8.12 -35.95 -32.10
C LYS A 255 -8.10 -36.74 -33.41
N PRO A 256 -7.10 -36.58 -34.30
CA PRO A 256 -7.07 -37.38 -35.51
C PRO A 256 -7.12 -38.82 -35.04
N ALA A 257 -8.13 -39.56 -35.52
CA ALA A 257 -8.24 -40.98 -35.25
C ALA A 257 -6.88 -41.58 -35.56
N LEU A 258 -6.27 -42.19 -34.56
CA LEU A 258 -5.00 -42.89 -34.71
C LEU A 258 -5.24 -43.92 -35.81
N VAL A 259 -4.78 -43.64 -37.02
CA VAL A 259 -4.74 -44.61 -38.11
C VAL A 259 -3.90 -45.74 -37.55
N ALA A 260 -4.54 -46.88 -37.30
CA ALA A 260 -3.86 -48.08 -36.84
C ALA A 260 -2.73 -48.38 -37.82
N ALA A 261 -1.48 -48.29 -37.35
CA ALA A 261 -0.34 -48.73 -38.12
C ALA A 261 -0.51 -50.21 -38.46
N PRO A 262 -0.27 -50.66 -39.70
CA PRO A 262 -0.33 -52.07 -40.02
C PRO A 262 0.73 -52.83 -39.20
N ALA A 263 0.28 -53.85 -38.49
CA ALA A 263 1.14 -54.76 -37.77
C ALA A 263 2.04 -55.50 -38.76
N GLY A 264 3.36 -55.25 -38.69
CA GLY A 264 4.35 -56.07 -39.39
C GLY A 264 5.50 -55.27 -39.99
N ALA A 265 6.47 -54.90 -39.16
CA ALA A 265 7.84 -54.72 -39.63
C ALA A 265 8.80 -55.16 -38.52
N ALA A 266 9.51 -56.24 -38.80
CA ALA A 266 10.48 -56.88 -37.92
C ALA A 266 11.62 -55.92 -37.56
N SER A 267 12.02 -55.95 -36.29
CA SER A 267 13.22 -55.29 -35.78
C SER A 267 14.48 -56.02 -36.26
N THR A 268 15.30 -55.36 -37.07
CA THR A 268 16.72 -55.70 -37.22
C THR A 268 17.55 -54.83 -36.27
N PRO A 269 18.47 -55.39 -35.46
CA PRO A 269 19.37 -54.58 -34.66
C PRO A 269 20.54 -54.10 -35.52
N ALA A 270 20.83 -52.80 -35.48
CA ALA A 270 22.11 -52.27 -35.89
C ALA A 270 22.82 -51.76 -34.63
N TRP A 271 23.99 -52.36 -34.41
CA TRP A 271 25.20 -51.82 -33.80
C TRP A 271 25.28 -50.28 -33.76
#